data_AF-A0A0N0KRY3-F1
#
_entry.id   AF-A0A0N0KRY3-F1
#
_cell.length_a   1.000
_cell.length_b   1.000
_cell.length_c   1.000
_cell.angle_alpha   90.00
_cell.angle_beta   90.00
_cell.angle_gamma   90.00
#
_symmetry.space_group_name_H-M   'P 1'
#
loop_
_entity.id
_entity.type
_entity.pdbx_description
1 polymer ?
#
loop_
_entity_poly.entity_id
_entity_poly.type
_entity_poly.pdbx_seq_one_letter_code
_entity_poly.pdbx_strand_id
1 'polypeptide(L)' 'MRVPTIRLNDEEEALFQNYAALTGQPLSIFMKHALTEINEDIFDVKTGSEALKKLSGETISLQDMMQAEGLSGK' A
#
# COMPACT_ATOMS: atom_id res chain seq x y z
N MET A 1 -0.65 -23.77 -5.65
CA MET A 1 -1.47 -22.67 -5.07
C MET A 1 -1.45 -22.83 -3.55
N ARG A 2 -0.96 -21.86 -2.79
CA ARG A 2 -1.00 -21.91 -1.31
C ARG A 2 -2.31 -21.29 -0.84
N VAL A 3 -3.12 -22.04 -0.09
CA VAL A 3 -4.37 -21.54 0.48
C VAL A 3 -4.08 -21.15 1.93
N PRO A 4 -4.12 -19.85 2.27
CA PRO A 4 -3.99 -19.44 3.67
C PRO A 4 -5.27 -19.83 4.42
N THR A 5 -5.12 -20.55 5.53
CA THR A 5 -6.21 -20.87 6.44
C THR A 5 -6.12 -19.94 7.64
N ILE A 6 -7.20 -19.20 7.91
CA ILE A 6 -7.30 -18.27 9.05
C ILE A 6 -8.32 -18.87 10.01
N ARG A 7 -7.99 -18.89 11.31
CA ARG A 7 -8.94 -19.26 12.36
C ARG A 7 -9.55 -17.98 12.90
N LEU A 8 -10.87 -17.91 12.86
CA LEU A 8 -11.66 -16.80 13.41
C LEU A 8 -12.20 -17.19 14.78
N ASN A 9 -12.49 -16.20 15.61
CA ASN A 9 -13.33 -16.36 16.79
C ASN A 9 -14.82 -16.20 16.45
N ASP A 10 -15.70 -16.52 17.40
CA ASP A 10 -17.15 -16.54 17.18
C ASP A 10 -17.73 -15.14 16.80
N GLU A 11 -17.15 -14.06 17.34
CA GLU A 11 -17.57 -12.69 17.06
C GLU A 11 -17.15 -12.24 15.65
N GLU A 12 -15.91 -12.57 15.26
CA GLU A 12 -15.36 -12.33 13.94
C GLU A 12 -16.14 -13.10 12.88
N GLU A 13 -16.45 -14.36 13.13
CA GLU A 13 -17.23 -15.19 12.21
C GLU A 13 -18.63 -14.58 11.97
N ALA A 14 -19.32 -14.14 13.03
CA ALA A 14 -20.60 -13.45 12.92
C ALA A 14 -20.50 -12.15 12.12
N LEU A 15 -19.46 -11.34 12.37
CA LEU A 15 -19.20 -10.11 11.62
C LEU A 15 -18.99 -10.38 10.13
N PHE A 16 -18.19 -11.38 9.79
CA PHE A 16 -17.88 -11.73 8.41
C PHE A 16 -19.06 -12.36 7.67
N GLN A 17 -19.87 -13.18 8.34
CA GLN A 17 -21.10 -13.70 7.74
C GLN A 17 -22.08 -12.57 7.41
N ASN A 18 -22.25 -11.60 8.32
CA ASN A 18 -23.09 -10.43 8.09
C ASN A 18 -22.55 -9.54 6.96
N TYR A 19 -21.24 -9.31 6.92
CA TYR A 19 -20.59 -8.54 5.86
C TYR A 19 -20.74 -9.21 4.48
N ALA A 20 -20.57 -10.54 4.42
CA ALA A 20 -20.76 -11.30 3.19
C ALA A 20 -22.21 -11.26 2.69
N ALA A 21 -23.19 -11.34 3.61
CA ALA A 21 -24.61 -11.20 3.28
C ALA A 21 -24.95 -9.79 2.76
N LEU A 22 -24.31 -8.75 3.29
CA LEU A 22 -24.57 -7.36 2.93
C LEU A 22 -23.90 -6.95 1.61
N THR A 23 -22.69 -7.45 1.33
CA THR A 23 -21.90 -7.11 0.14
C THR A 23 -22.09 -8.09 -1.02
N GLY A 24 -22.66 -9.28 -0.75
CA GLY A 24 -22.77 -10.36 -1.73
C GLY A 24 -21.43 -10.97 -2.13
N GLN A 25 -20.34 -10.62 -1.44
CA GLN A 25 -18.99 -11.09 -1.74
C GLN A 25 -18.51 -12.08 -0.68
N PRO A 26 -17.80 -13.15 -1.06
CA PRO A 26 -17.28 -14.11 -0.10
C PRO A 26 -16.10 -13.51 0.68
N LEU A 27 -15.96 -13.95 1.93
CA LEU A 27 -14.88 -13.55 2.85
C LEU A 27 -13.48 -13.62 2.22
N SER A 28 -13.25 -14.60 1.34
CA SER A 28 -11.97 -14.78 0.66
C SER A 28 -11.57 -13.61 -0.23
N ILE A 29 -12.51 -12.83 -0.75
CA ILE A 29 -12.22 -11.63 -1.56
C ILE A 29 -11.85 -10.47 -0.64
N PHE A 30 -12.64 -10.23 0.41
CA PHE A 30 -12.32 -9.20 1.40
C PHE A 30 -10.96 -9.43 2.06
N MET A 31 -10.69 -10.66 2.50
CA MET A 31 -9.40 -11.01 3.10
C MET A 31 -8.23 -10.81 2.13
N LYS A 32 -8.41 -11.12 0.84
CA LYS A 32 -7.37 -10.85 -0.17
C LYS A 32 -7.10 -9.37 -0.31
N HIS A 33 -8.15 -8.54 -0.37
CA HIS A 33 -8.01 -7.09 -0.46
C HIS A 33 -7.30 -6.52 0.78
N ALA A 34 -7.76 -6.86 1.98
CA ALA A 34 -7.15 -6.39 3.22
C ALA A 34 -5.67 -6.83 3.34
N LEU A 35 -5.35 -8.07 2.95
CA LEU A 35 -3.96 -8.54 2.93
C LEU A 35 -3.10 -7.81 1.89
N THR A 36 -3.65 -7.51 0.71
CA THR A 36 -2.95 -6.73 -0.31
C THR A 36 -2.66 -5.32 0.20
N GLU A 37 -3.65 -4.65 0.78
CA GLU A 37 -3.53 -3.29 1.32
C GLU A 37 -2.45 -3.20 2.41
N ILE A 38 -2.48 -4.12 3.39
CA ILE A 38 -1.45 -4.17 4.45
C ILE A 38 -0.04 -4.39 3.85
N ASN A 39 0.07 -5.26 2.84
CA ASN A 39 1.36 -5.51 2.20
C ASN A 39 1.86 -4.29 1.41
N GLU A 40 0.97 -3.58 0.72
CA GLU A 40 1.28 -2.34 0.01
C GLU A 40 1.75 -1.26 0.98
N ASP A 41 1.06 -1.04 2.09
CA ASP A 41 1.46 -0.08 3.12
C ASP A 41 2.88 -0.37 3.66
N ILE A 42 3.15 -1.64 3.99
CA ILE A 42 4.48 -2.06 4.47
C ILE A 42 5.53 -1.84 3.39
N PHE A 43 5.20 -2.14 2.13
CA PHE A 43 6.09 -1.96 1.00
C PHE A 43 6.41 -0.49 0.74
N ASP A 44 5.41 0.38 0.81
CA ASP A 44 5.56 1.82 0.60
C ASP A 44 6.40 2.46 1.69
N VAL A 45 6.16 2.12 2.96
CA VAL A 45 6.98 2.58 4.09
C VAL A 45 8.43 2.13 3.93
N LYS A 46 8.65 0.89 3.52
CA LYS A 46 10.00 0.37 3.31
C LYS A 46 10.71 1.08 2.16
N THR A 47 10.03 1.24 1.03
CA THR A 47 10.56 1.91 -0.16
C THR A 47 10.87 3.38 0.14
N GLY A 48 9.98 4.08 0.83
CA GLY A 48 10.21 5.46 1.28
C GLY A 48 11.41 5.56 2.23
N SER A 49 11.54 4.64 3.19
CA SER A 49 12.69 4.59 4.09
C SER A 49 14.01 4.34 3.35
N GLU A 50 14.01 3.45 2.36
CA GLU A 50 15.19 3.16 1.53
C GLU A 50 15.55 4.34 0.62
N ALA A 51 14.56 5.02 0.02
CA ALA A 51 14.77 6.22 -0.77
C ALA A 51 15.37 7.35 0.07
N LEU A 52 14.86 7.56 1.30
CA LEU A 52 15.41 8.54 2.24
C LEU A 52 16.86 8.22 2.64
N LYS A 53 17.19 6.93 2.85
CA LYS A 53 18.56 6.50 3.16
C LYS A 53 19.51 6.63 1.97
N LYS A 54 19.01 6.46 0.74
CA LYS A 54 19.77 6.66 -0.50
C LYS A 54 19.86 8.12 -0.93
N LEU A 55 19.12 9.02 -0.30
CA LEU A 55 19.19 10.46 -0.52
C LEU A 55 20.53 10.99 0.05
N SER A 56 21.63 10.76 -0.67
CA SER A 56 22.94 11.31 -0.32
C SER A 56 23.05 12.74 -0.84
N GLY A 57 22.64 13.70 -0.01
CA GLY A 57 23.22 15.06 0.07
C GLY A 57 23.07 16.03 -1.10
N GLU A 58 22.77 15.62 -2.33
CA GLU A 58 22.54 16.55 -3.43
C GLU A 58 21.08 16.97 -3.45
N THR A 59 20.80 18.07 -2.73
CA THR A 59 19.54 18.79 -2.84
C THR A 59 19.67 19.75 -4.01
N ILE A 60 19.22 19.33 -5.18
CA ILE A 60 19.17 20.21 -6.36
C ILE A 60 17.95 21.12 -6.18
N SER A 61 18.12 22.44 -6.26
CA SER A 61 16.97 23.33 -6.15
C SER A 61 16.06 23.15 -7.36
N LEU A 62 14.74 23.32 -7.19
CA LEU A 62 13.79 23.24 -8.30
C LEU A 62 14.14 24.22 -9.43
N GLN A 63 14.80 25.34 -9.11
CA GLN A 63 15.27 26.33 -10.08
C GLN A 63 16.42 25.77 -10.93
N ASP A 64 17.38 25.07 -10.32
CA ASP A 64 18.51 24.46 -11.03
C ASP A 64 18.04 23.29 -11.93
N MET A 65 17.06 22.50 -11.48
CA MET A 65 16.44 21.44 -12.30
C MET A 65 15.68 22.00 -13.51
N MET A 66 14.89 23.06 -13.33
CA MET A 66 14.18 23.70 -14.45
C MET A 66 15.13 24.33 -15.47
N GLN A 67 16.30 24.80 -15.01
CA GLN A 67 17.31 25.38 -15.89
C GLN A 67 18.07 24.30 -16.69
N ALA A 68 18.34 23.13 -16.08
CA ALA A 68 18.96 21.98 -16.74
C ALA A 68 18.05 21.34 -17.80
N GLU A 69 16.74 21.28 -17.55
CA GLU A 69 15.74 20.73 -18.49
C GLU A 69 15.24 21.76 -19.53
N GLY A 70 15.82 22.97 -19.56
CA GLY A 70 15.52 24.00 -20.56
C GLY A 70 14.15 24.65 -20.44
N LEU A 71 13.50 24.53 -19.26
CA LEU A 71 12.17 25.06 -18.97
C LEU A 71 12.20 26.46 -18.32
N SER A 72 13.40 27.03 -18.09
CA SER A 72 13.55 28.40 -17.63
C SER A 72 13.27 29.37 -18.77
N GLY A 73 12.01 29.80 -18.87
CA GLY A 73 11.57 30.90 -19.73
C GLY A 73 12.23 32.21 -19.30
N LYS A 74 12.61 33.01 -20.31
CA LYS A 74 13.17 34.37 -20.19
C LYS A 74 12.42 35.27 -19.21
#